data_AF-A0A1G9SMH5-F1
#
_entry.id   AF-A0A1G9SMH5-F1
#
_cell.length_a   1.000
_cell.length_b   1.000
_cell.length_c   1.000
_cell.angle_alpha   90.00
_cell.angle_beta   90.00
_cell.angle_gamma   90.00
#
_symmetry.space_group_name_H-M   'P 1'
#
loop_
_entity.id
_entity.type
_entity.pdbx_description
1 polymer ?
#
loop_
_entity_poly.entity_id
_entity_poly.type
_entity_poly.pdbx_seq_one_letter_code
_entity_poly.pdbx_strand_id
1 'polypeptide(L)'
;MIRGLAYLPDARLGPGRLDEVVLEAAVTGPAELTLPEVTVRDERGGELLCGSDLVFAPMAGGGPLTDAEADRQARAFGIVNTAYHAQRMFRLVCRLLETPLPRLVVRIGVQCTSGRWGGGHYRLPGSVPTPDEHTSSVAGEVHLGGGCGFIRAPGGRYFHAPAHNAAIVCHEVGHHMCRHTADFRVNGLRDRFAQHSGKVALDEGTADFLTAVLLSTPDIYGWQRGHLAPSDPRRRRLDARRTMAALRPRGCGSTHANGTIWASALWSSRERLLANGADSDSVTRALLLGLVRLGSGRAPKERRRRKQFSALLRAISEADAVNGPQFLAAMAEHGILPEGTNAELRDRCRRLSALAVSP
;
A
#
# COMPACT_ATOMS: atom_id res chain seq x y z
N MET A 1 -17.14 -20.23 -5.43
CA MET A 1 -16.69 -19.16 -6.34
C MET A 1 -17.84 -18.18 -6.50
N ILE A 2 -17.58 -16.89 -6.30
CA ILE A 2 -18.57 -15.81 -6.42
C ILE A 2 -18.11 -14.89 -7.57
N ARG A 3 -19.04 -14.52 -8.45
CA ARG A 3 -18.80 -13.48 -9.47
C ARG A 3 -19.06 -12.11 -8.87
N GLY A 4 -18.27 -11.11 -9.26
CA GLY A 4 -18.52 -9.73 -8.87
C GLY A 4 -17.84 -8.74 -9.80
N LEU A 5 -18.02 -7.44 -9.54
CA LEU A 5 -17.36 -6.37 -10.28
C LEU A 5 -16.26 -5.72 -9.46
N ALA A 6 -15.13 -5.43 -10.11
CA ALA A 6 -14.05 -4.66 -9.52
C ALA A 6 -13.41 -3.73 -10.55
N TYR A 7 -12.70 -2.71 -10.07
CA TYR A 7 -11.88 -1.88 -10.93
C TYR A 7 -10.56 -2.57 -11.25
N LEU A 8 -10.35 -2.90 -12.51
CA LEU A 8 -9.08 -3.39 -13.02
C LEU A 8 -8.20 -2.22 -13.47
N PRO A 9 -6.87 -2.30 -13.27
CA PRO A 9 -5.96 -1.29 -13.79
C PRO A 9 -6.11 -1.16 -15.31
N ASP A 10 -6.21 0.08 -15.79
CA ASP A 10 -6.09 0.41 -17.20
C ASP A 10 -5.20 1.65 -17.38
N ALA A 11 -4.83 1.96 -18.62
CA ALA A 11 -3.96 3.11 -18.91
C ALA A 11 -4.71 4.46 -18.84
N ARG A 12 -6.00 4.48 -18.46
CA ARG A 12 -6.84 5.67 -18.52
C ARG A 12 -6.81 6.42 -17.19
N LEU A 13 -7.02 7.74 -17.26
CA LEU A 13 -7.22 8.55 -16.06
C LEU A 13 -8.60 8.24 -15.46
N GLY A 14 -8.64 7.48 -14.36
CA GLY A 14 -9.88 7.07 -13.72
C GLY A 14 -9.67 5.98 -12.68
N PRO A 15 -10.76 5.44 -12.08
CA PRO A 15 -10.66 4.31 -11.15
C PRO A 15 -10.08 3.04 -11.78
N GLY A 16 -10.05 2.97 -13.11
CA GLY A 16 -9.69 1.80 -13.90
C GLY A 16 -10.85 1.34 -14.77
N ARG A 17 -10.68 0.20 -15.45
CA ARG A 17 -11.74 -0.46 -16.21
C ARG A 17 -12.61 -1.27 -15.24
N LEU A 18 -13.92 -1.08 -15.30
CA LEU A 18 -14.85 -1.95 -14.58
C LEU A 18 -14.98 -3.28 -15.32
N ASP A 19 -14.74 -4.38 -14.63
CA ASP A 19 -14.75 -5.72 -15.23
C ASP A 19 -15.26 -6.77 -14.23
N GLU A 20 -15.70 -7.90 -14.77
CA GLU A 20 -16.09 -9.04 -13.94
C GLU A 20 -14.87 -9.78 -13.40
N VAL A 21 -14.94 -10.18 -12.14
CA VAL A 21 -13.92 -10.94 -11.44
C VAL A 21 -14.54 -12.12 -10.72
N VAL A 22 -13.74 -13.18 -10.52
CA VAL A 22 -14.14 -14.35 -9.75
C VAL A 22 -13.37 -14.38 -8.44
N LEU A 23 -14.10 -14.51 -7.33
CA LEU A 23 -13.56 -14.55 -5.99
C LEU A 23 -13.82 -15.92 -5.34
N GLU A 24 -12.80 -16.48 -4.71
CA GLU A 24 -12.95 -17.55 -3.72
C GLU A 24 -13.43 -16.94 -2.41
N ALA A 25 -14.72 -16.66 -2.35
CA ALA A 25 -15.35 -15.95 -1.24
C ALA A 25 -16.64 -16.63 -0.79
N ALA A 26 -17.03 -16.34 0.45
CA ALA A 26 -18.32 -16.65 1.04
C ALA A 26 -18.92 -15.37 1.62
N VAL A 27 -20.20 -15.13 1.35
CA VAL A 27 -20.98 -14.09 2.04
C VAL A 27 -21.26 -14.60 3.46
N THR A 28 -20.64 -13.99 4.46
CA THR A 28 -20.72 -14.44 5.87
C THR A 28 -21.62 -13.55 6.73
N GLY A 29 -22.14 -12.47 6.15
CA GLY A 29 -23.12 -11.59 6.77
C GLY A 29 -23.69 -10.60 5.75
N PRO A 30 -24.66 -9.77 6.17
CA PRO A 30 -25.40 -8.88 5.27
C PRO A 30 -24.51 -7.81 4.62
N ALA A 31 -23.36 -7.50 5.22
CA ALA A 31 -22.36 -6.55 4.72
C ALA A 31 -20.93 -7.08 4.87
N GLU A 32 -20.75 -8.40 4.81
CA GLU A 32 -19.45 -9.06 5.05
C GLU A 32 -19.15 -10.15 4.02
N LEU A 33 -17.93 -10.08 3.49
CA LEU A 33 -17.36 -11.07 2.58
C LEU A 33 -16.09 -11.67 3.19
N THR A 34 -16.06 -13.00 3.28
CA THR A 34 -14.91 -13.76 3.77
C THR A 34 -14.21 -14.51 2.63
N LEU A 35 -12.91 -14.32 2.53
CA LEU A 35 -11.98 -15.06 1.66
C LEU A 35 -10.96 -15.79 2.55
N PRO A 36 -10.24 -16.81 2.03
CA PRO A 36 -9.21 -17.50 2.80
C PRO A 36 -8.19 -16.55 3.44
N GLU A 37 -7.79 -15.50 2.71
CA GLU A 37 -6.74 -14.57 3.12
C GLU A 37 -7.24 -13.32 3.84
N VAL A 38 -8.52 -12.94 3.67
CA VAL A 38 -9.05 -11.65 4.13
C VAL A 38 -10.55 -11.68 4.43
N THR A 39 -10.96 -10.97 5.48
CA THR A 39 -12.36 -10.57 5.69
C THR A 39 -12.53 -9.11 5.29
N VAL A 40 -13.58 -8.78 4.54
CA VAL A 40 -13.95 -7.40 4.23
C VAL A 40 -15.37 -7.16 4.72
N ARG A 41 -15.57 -6.10 5.51
CA ARG A 41 -16.89 -5.73 6.01
C ARG A 41 -17.14 -4.24 5.99
N ASP A 42 -18.38 -3.84 5.77
CA ASP A 42 -18.82 -2.44 5.88
C ASP A 42 -19.43 -2.21 7.28
N GLU A 43 -18.78 -1.35 8.07
CA GLU A 43 -19.16 -1.09 9.47
C GLU A 43 -20.42 -0.24 9.60
N ARG A 44 -20.90 0.37 8.51
CA ARG A 44 -22.19 1.08 8.52
C ARG A 44 -23.37 0.09 8.42
N GLY A 45 -23.11 -1.18 8.13
CA GLY A 45 -24.10 -2.27 8.17
C GLY A 45 -25.20 -2.21 7.10
N GLY A 46 -26.30 -2.94 7.34
CA GLY A 46 -27.42 -3.08 6.40
C GLY A 46 -27.27 -4.28 5.46
N GLU A 47 -28.37 -4.63 4.80
CA GLU A 47 -28.46 -5.71 3.80
C GLU A 47 -27.82 -5.26 2.48
N LEU A 48 -26.50 -5.40 2.35
CA LEU A 48 -25.73 -4.99 1.16
C LEU A 48 -25.49 -6.14 0.18
N LEU A 49 -25.21 -7.33 0.71
CA LEU A 49 -24.81 -8.50 -0.06
C LEU A 49 -25.98 -9.50 -0.07
N CYS A 50 -26.71 -9.54 -1.19
CA CYS A 50 -27.78 -10.51 -1.41
C CYS A 50 -27.52 -11.29 -2.71
N GLY A 51 -27.82 -12.59 -2.70
CA GLY A 51 -27.68 -13.47 -3.86
C GLY A 51 -26.29 -14.11 -4.04
N SER A 52 -26.17 -14.90 -5.10
CA SER A 52 -24.95 -15.65 -5.47
C SER A 52 -23.98 -14.87 -6.37
N ASP A 53 -24.49 -13.86 -7.08
CA ASP A 53 -23.70 -12.97 -7.93
C ASP A 53 -23.62 -11.58 -7.27
N LEU A 54 -22.40 -11.11 -6.99
CA LEU A 54 -22.12 -9.83 -6.33
C LEU A 54 -21.75 -8.75 -7.36
N VAL A 55 -22.61 -8.61 -8.39
CA VAL A 55 -22.45 -7.65 -9.48
C VAL A 55 -23.16 -6.36 -9.12
N PHE A 56 -22.42 -5.42 -8.54
CA PHE A 56 -22.95 -4.12 -8.09
C PHE A 56 -22.36 -2.97 -8.89
N ALA A 57 -23.19 -1.98 -9.19
CA ALA A 57 -22.73 -0.79 -9.87
C ALA A 57 -21.96 0.12 -8.89
N PRO A 58 -20.84 0.74 -9.31
CA PRO A 58 -20.07 1.63 -8.44
C PRO A 58 -20.78 2.96 -8.14
N MET A 59 -21.83 3.31 -8.89
CA MET A 59 -22.72 4.47 -8.69
C MET A 59 -22.00 5.77 -8.32
N ALA A 60 -20.95 6.11 -9.08
CA ALA A 60 -20.11 7.29 -8.85
C ALA A 60 -19.57 7.42 -7.41
N GLY A 61 -19.37 6.30 -6.72
CA GLY A 61 -18.89 6.26 -5.33
C GLY A 61 -19.98 6.39 -4.27
N GLY A 62 -21.25 6.56 -4.64
CA GLY A 62 -22.37 6.77 -3.72
C GLY A 62 -22.27 8.12 -2.99
N GLY A 63 -22.60 8.11 -1.69
CA GLY A 63 -22.45 9.28 -0.82
C GLY A 63 -23.73 10.10 -0.67
N PRO A 64 -23.65 11.32 -0.10
CA PRO A 64 -24.83 12.04 0.39
C PRO A 64 -25.76 12.60 -0.69
N LEU A 65 -25.36 12.55 -1.96
CA LEU A 65 -26.13 13.12 -3.07
C LEU A 65 -26.86 12.04 -3.88
N THR A 66 -26.68 10.77 -3.52
CA THR A 66 -27.32 9.64 -4.20
C THR A 66 -28.53 9.16 -3.39
N ASP A 67 -29.50 8.54 -4.06
CA ASP A 67 -30.57 7.84 -3.38
C ASP A 67 -30.06 6.58 -2.64
N ALA A 68 -30.95 5.96 -1.87
CA ALA A 68 -30.61 4.81 -1.03
C ALA A 68 -30.20 3.56 -1.84
N GLU A 69 -30.77 3.36 -3.04
CA GLU A 69 -30.41 2.25 -3.92
C GLU A 69 -28.99 2.42 -4.44
N ALA A 70 -28.69 3.62 -4.97
CA ALA A 70 -27.39 3.95 -5.50
C ALA A 70 -26.29 3.92 -4.42
N ASP A 71 -26.57 4.39 -3.21
CA ASP A 71 -25.64 4.27 -2.09
C ASP A 71 -25.42 2.80 -1.69
N ARG A 72 -26.48 1.98 -1.63
CA ARG A 72 -26.35 0.55 -1.35
C ARG A 72 -25.45 -0.15 -2.38
N GLN A 73 -25.70 0.09 -3.67
CA GLN A 73 -24.92 -0.46 -4.78
C GLN A 73 -23.44 -0.07 -4.68
N ALA A 74 -23.14 1.22 -4.45
CA ALA A 74 -21.77 1.70 -4.28
C ALA A 74 -21.07 1.02 -3.09
N ARG A 75 -21.75 0.89 -1.95
CA ARG A 75 -21.18 0.27 -0.74
C ARG A 75 -20.90 -1.22 -0.95
N ALA A 76 -21.84 -1.95 -1.54
CA ALA A 76 -21.68 -3.36 -1.88
C ALA A 76 -20.52 -3.56 -2.88
N PHE A 77 -20.44 -2.72 -3.92
CA PHE A 77 -19.29 -2.68 -4.83
C PHE A 77 -17.97 -2.44 -4.08
N GLY A 78 -17.93 -1.51 -3.13
CA GLY A 78 -16.74 -1.21 -2.34
C GLY A 78 -16.20 -2.43 -1.56
N ILE A 79 -17.08 -3.31 -1.06
CA ILE A 79 -16.70 -4.57 -0.40
C ILE A 79 -16.03 -5.52 -1.40
N VAL A 80 -16.67 -5.76 -2.55
CA VAL A 80 -16.17 -6.66 -3.59
C VAL A 80 -14.83 -6.18 -4.17
N ASN A 81 -14.74 -4.88 -4.50
CA ASN A 81 -13.54 -4.25 -5.03
C ASN A 81 -12.37 -4.35 -4.04
N THR A 82 -12.63 -4.08 -2.75
CA THR A 82 -11.62 -4.19 -1.69
C THR A 82 -11.14 -5.63 -1.53
N ALA A 83 -12.07 -6.59 -1.49
CA ALA A 83 -11.76 -8.01 -1.38
C ALA A 83 -10.88 -8.50 -2.54
N TYR A 84 -11.23 -8.13 -3.77
CA TYR A 84 -10.47 -8.47 -4.96
C TYR A 84 -9.01 -7.98 -4.89
N HIS A 85 -8.80 -6.70 -4.59
CA HIS A 85 -7.45 -6.14 -4.53
C HIS A 85 -6.63 -6.67 -3.35
N ALA A 86 -7.24 -6.85 -2.19
CA ALA A 86 -6.59 -7.45 -1.03
C ALA A 86 -6.14 -8.89 -1.34
N GLN A 87 -7.02 -9.72 -1.90
CA GLN A 87 -6.70 -11.09 -2.29
C GLN A 87 -5.57 -11.14 -3.31
N ARG A 88 -5.60 -10.29 -4.34
CA ARG A 88 -4.51 -10.22 -5.33
C ARG A 88 -3.16 -9.93 -4.69
N MET A 89 -3.10 -9.01 -3.72
CA MET A 89 -1.85 -8.75 -2.99
C MET A 89 -1.40 -9.95 -2.17
N PHE A 90 -2.32 -10.56 -1.40
CA PHE A 90 -2.00 -11.74 -0.60
C PHE A 90 -1.48 -12.89 -1.46
N ARG A 91 -2.17 -13.22 -2.56
CA ARG A 91 -1.77 -14.30 -3.46
C ARG A 91 -0.42 -14.03 -4.12
N LEU A 92 -0.16 -12.78 -4.54
CA LEU A 92 1.15 -12.39 -5.06
C LEU A 92 2.24 -12.62 -4.01
N VAL A 93 2.07 -12.09 -2.80
CA VAL A 93 3.09 -12.14 -1.75
C VAL A 93 3.30 -13.57 -1.24
N CYS A 94 2.22 -14.30 -0.94
CA CYS A 94 2.32 -15.67 -0.43
C CYS A 94 2.92 -16.62 -1.47
N ARG A 95 2.61 -16.46 -2.76
CA ARG A 95 3.25 -17.22 -3.84
C ARG A 95 4.76 -16.95 -3.90
N LEU A 96 5.17 -15.68 -3.80
CA LEU A 96 6.58 -15.31 -3.92
C LEU A 96 7.41 -15.61 -2.66
N LEU A 97 6.77 -15.72 -1.50
CA LEU A 97 7.40 -16.12 -0.24
C LEU A 97 7.26 -17.61 0.07
N GLU A 98 6.42 -18.34 -0.67
CA GLU A 98 6.04 -19.73 -0.39
C GLU A 98 5.56 -19.94 1.05
N THR A 99 5.03 -18.88 1.68
CA THR A 99 4.66 -18.85 3.09
C THR A 99 3.33 -18.10 3.22
N PRO A 100 2.31 -18.69 3.88
CA PRO A 100 1.07 -17.98 4.15
C PRO A 100 1.29 -16.85 5.15
N LEU A 101 0.61 -15.72 4.93
CA LEU A 101 0.57 -14.62 5.89
C LEU A 101 -0.68 -14.72 6.78
N PRO A 102 -0.66 -14.14 7.99
CA PRO A 102 -1.85 -14.06 8.82
C PRO A 102 -3.03 -13.43 8.08
N ARG A 103 -4.24 -13.93 8.34
CA ARG A 103 -5.46 -13.37 7.74
C ARG A 103 -5.65 -11.90 8.15
N LEU A 104 -6.05 -11.07 7.19
CA LEU A 104 -6.35 -9.65 7.42
C LEU A 104 -7.85 -9.42 7.62
N VAL A 105 -8.20 -8.43 8.43
CA VAL A 105 -9.54 -7.85 8.47
C VAL A 105 -9.48 -6.45 7.87
N VAL A 106 -10.36 -6.16 6.92
CA VAL A 106 -10.56 -4.84 6.31
C VAL A 106 -11.96 -4.34 6.67
N ARG A 107 -12.01 -3.13 7.23
CA ARG A 107 -13.24 -2.48 7.71
C ARG A 107 -13.48 -1.22 6.92
N ILE A 108 -14.65 -1.10 6.31
CA ILE A 108 -15.04 0.04 5.47
C ILE A 108 -16.02 0.93 6.22
N GLY A 109 -15.91 2.24 6.07
CA GLY A 109 -16.82 3.20 6.68
C GLY A 109 -16.45 3.60 8.11
N VAL A 110 -15.25 3.25 8.59
CA VAL A 110 -14.78 3.62 9.94
C VAL A 110 -14.51 5.13 9.99
N GLN A 111 -14.94 5.79 11.08
CA GLN A 111 -14.69 7.22 11.28
C GLN A 111 -13.41 7.43 12.11
N CYS A 112 -12.54 8.35 11.69
CA CYS A 112 -11.47 8.86 12.55
C CYS A 112 -11.95 10.16 13.19
N THR A 113 -12.54 10.04 14.38
CA THR A 113 -12.69 11.09 15.43
C THR A 113 -13.39 12.43 15.13
N SER A 114 -13.70 12.79 13.89
CA SER A 114 -14.56 13.93 13.56
C SER A 114 -14.84 13.99 12.05
N GLY A 115 -15.86 13.26 11.61
CA GLY A 115 -16.43 13.42 10.28
C GLY A 115 -15.82 12.57 9.16
N ARG A 116 -16.06 13.04 7.94
CA ARG A 116 -15.85 12.37 6.66
C ARG A 116 -14.36 12.15 6.35
N TRP A 117 -13.89 10.90 6.35
CA TRP A 117 -12.50 10.51 6.08
C TRP A 117 -12.37 9.77 4.73
N GLY A 118 -11.50 10.25 3.85
CA GLY A 118 -11.28 9.71 2.49
C GLY A 118 -9.95 8.97 2.32
N GLY A 119 -9.39 8.45 3.41
CA GLY A 119 -8.16 7.65 3.40
C GLY A 119 -8.35 6.24 3.94
N GLY A 120 -7.22 5.56 4.14
CA GLY A 120 -7.14 4.29 4.84
C GLY A 120 -6.05 4.31 5.91
N HIS A 121 -6.06 3.33 6.80
CA HIS A 121 -5.06 3.17 7.85
C HIS A 121 -4.92 1.70 8.28
N TYR A 122 -3.72 1.14 8.10
CA TYR A 122 -3.35 -0.12 8.75
C TYR A 122 -2.97 0.07 10.22
N ARG A 123 -3.68 -0.60 11.12
CA ARG A 123 -3.50 -0.49 12.57
C ARG A 123 -3.23 -1.84 13.24
N LEU A 124 -2.65 -1.74 14.43
CA LEU A 124 -2.39 -2.85 15.34
C LEU A 124 -3.12 -2.62 16.65
N PRO A 125 -3.36 -3.68 17.47
CA PRO A 125 -3.78 -3.50 18.85
C PRO A 125 -2.69 -2.71 19.58
N GLY A 126 -3.07 -1.67 20.31
CA GLY A 126 -2.13 -0.77 20.95
C GLY A 126 -2.85 0.40 21.61
N SER A 127 -2.11 1.29 22.28
CA SER A 127 -2.64 2.53 22.84
C SER A 127 -3.20 3.43 21.73
N VAL A 128 -4.50 3.33 21.47
CA VAL A 128 -5.23 4.24 20.58
C VAL A 128 -5.64 5.48 21.39
N PRO A 129 -5.51 6.71 20.84
CA PRO A 129 -6.01 7.92 21.51
C PRO A 129 -7.52 7.91 21.77
N THR A 130 -8.28 7.09 21.04
CA THR A 130 -9.71 6.90 21.22
C THR A 130 -10.02 5.42 21.44
N PRO A 131 -10.83 5.07 22.45
CA PRO A 131 -11.32 3.71 22.61
C PRO A 131 -12.12 3.35 21.37
N ASP A 132 -11.66 2.35 20.64
CA ASP A 132 -12.46 1.72 19.60
C ASP A 132 -13.33 0.66 20.29
N GLU A 133 -14.61 0.57 19.93
CA GLU A 133 -15.55 -0.40 20.51
C GLU A 133 -15.20 -1.84 20.12
N HIS A 134 -14.26 -2.03 19.19
CA HIS A 134 -13.87 -3.33 18.66
C HIS A 134 -12.47 -3.78 19.11
N THR A 135 -12.39 -5.02 19.60
CA THR A 135 -11.11 -5.70 19.82
C THR A 135 -10.38 -5.86 18.48
N SER A 136 -9.30 -5.09 18.29
CA SER A 136 -8.49 -5.16 17.06
C SER A 136 -7.79 -6.50 16.94
N SER A 137 -7.80 -7.08 15.73
CA SER A 137 -7.05 -8.29 15.41
C SER A 137 -5.56 -8.18 15.80
N VAL A 138 -5.02 -9.21 16.47
CA VAL A 138 -3.59 -9.29 16.83
C VAL A 138 -2.66 -9.29 15.61
N ALA A 139 -3.17 -9.73 14.46
CA ALA A 139 -2.47 -9.67 13.19
C ALA A 139 -2.50 -8.28 12.55
N GLY A 140 -3.29 -7.35 13.09
CA GLY A 140 -3.58 -6.04 12.53
C GLY A 140 -4.80 -6.01 11.61
N GLU A 141 -5.26 -4.80 11.32
CA GLU A 141 -6.46 -4.54 10.52
C GLU A 141 -6.25 -3.33 9.61
N VAL A 142 -6.95 -3.29 8.49
CA VAL A 142 -7.05 -2.10 7.63
C VAL A 142 -8.40 -1.42 7.87
N HIS A 143 -8.37 -0.14 8.17
CA HIS A 143 -9.56 0.69 8.30
C HIS A 143 -9.63 1.63 7.09
N LEU A 144 -10.75 1.64 6.40
CA LEU A 144 -11.04 2.51 5.27
C LEU A 144 -12.16 3.45 5.66
N GLY A 145 -11.98 4.74 5.39
CA GLY A 145 -12.97 5.75 5.75
C GLY A 145 -14.27 5.67 4.94
N GLY A 146 -15.29 6.39 5.41
CA GLY A 146 -16.59 6.53 4.72
C GLY A 146 -16.61 7.47 3.52
N GLY A 147 -15.48 8.14 3.22
CA GLY A 147 -15.30 9.10 2.12
C GLY A 147 -15.32 10.56 2.56
N CYS A 148 -14.65 11.46 1.80
CA CYS A 148 -14.42 12.87 2.20
C CYS A 148 -14.86 13.98 1.23
N GLY A 149 -15.57 13.67 0.15
CA GLY A 149 -16.03 14.69 -0.80
C GLY A 149 -16.09 14.17 -2.22
N PHE A 150 -16.29 15.06 -3.20
CA PHE A 150 -16.34 14.67 -4.61
C PHE A 150 -15.06 15.07 -5.34
N ILE A 151 -14.54 14.16 -6.14
CA ILE A 151 -13.42 14.38 -7.05
C ILE A 151 -13.93 14.40 -8.50
N ARG A 152 -13.13 14.98 -9.40
CA ARG A 152 -13.40 14.95 -10.84
C ARG A 152 -13.03 13.57 -11.39
N ALA A 153 -13.92 12.98 -12.18
CA ALA A 153 -13.69 11.73 -12.91
C ALA A 153 -14.20 11.87 -14.36
N PRO A 154 -13.77 10.99 -15.28
CA PRO A 154 -14.45 10.85 -16.57
C PRO A 154 -15.94 10.60 -16.34
N GLY A 155 -16.82 11.35 -17.00
CA GLY A 155 -18.27 11.24 -16.84
C GLY A 155 -18.88 12.04 -15.67
N GLY A 156 -18.10 12.74 -14.85
CA GLY A 156 -18.65 13.70 -13.87
C GLY A 156 -17.93 13.75 -12.53
N ARG A 157 -18.72 13.99 -11.46
CA ARG A 157 -18.24 13.98 -10.08
C ARG A 157 -18.31 12.56 -9.52
N TYR A 158 -17.29 12.16 -8.78
CA TYR A 158 -17.22 10.86 -8.12
C TYR A 158 -16.98 11.06 -6.63
N PHE A 159 -17.80 10.46 -5.77
CA PHE A 159 -17.60 10.52 -4.33
C PHE A 159 -16.35 9.72 -3.94
N HIS A 160 -15.44 10.39 -3.23
CA HIS A 160 -14.13 9.87 -2.85
C HIS A 160 -14.24 8.81 -1.76
N ALA A 161 -14.76 7.64 -2.13
CA ALA A 161 -14.85 6.45 -1.30
C ALA A 161 -13.52 5.66 -1.37
N PRO A 162 -12.79 5.49 -0.24
CA PRO A 162 -11.51 4.78 -0.22
C PRO A 162 -11.57 3.34 -0.73
N ALA A 163 -12.66 2.62 -0.44
CA ALA A 163 -12.89 1.25 -0.89
C ALA A 163 -13.02 1.09 -2.42
N HIS A 164 -13.29 2.18 -3.14
CA HIS A 164 -13.34 2.19 -4.61
C HIS A 164 -11.96 2.46 -5.21
N ASN A 165 -11.00 2.97 -4.43
CA ASN A 165 -9.66 3.23 -4.91
C ASN A 165 -8.73 2.05 -4.63
N ALA A 166 -8.46 1.28 -5.67
CA ALA A 166 -7.52 0.17 -5.66
C ALA A 166 -6.15 0.53 -5.05
N ALA A 167 -5.67 1.76 -5.26
CA ALA A 167 -4.39 2.21 -4.72
C ALA A 167 -4.43 2.45 -3.21
N ILE A 168 -5.53 2.97 -2.67
CA ILE A 168 -5.67 3.08 -1.20
C ILE A 168 -5.75 1.67 -0.60
N VAL A 169 -6.59 0.80 -1.17
CA VAL A 169 -6.75 -0.57 -0.68
C VAL A 169 -5.40 -1.32 -0.69
N CYS A 170 -4.72 -1.35 -1.84
CA CYS A 170 -3.43 -2.03 -1.98
C CYS A 170 -2.37 -1.44 -1.05
N HIS A 171 -2.32 -0.12 -0.90
CA HIS A 171 -1.34 0.54 -0.05
C HIS A 171 -1.51 0.13 1.42
N GLU A 172 -2.74 0.15 1.95
CA GLU A 172 -2.99 -0.24 3.32
C GLU A 172 -2.76 -1.73 3.57
N VAL A 173 -3.13 -2.58 2.60
CA VAL A 173 -2.80 -4.02 2.65
C VAL A 173 -1.29 -4.23 2.60
N GLY A 174 -0.55 -3.40 1.87
CA GLY A 174 0.92 -3.42 1.80
C GLY A 174 1.57 -3.25 3.17
N HIS A 175 1.00 -2.43 4.05
CA HIS A 175 1.48 -2.30 5.44
C HIS A 175 1.32 -3.59 6.24
N HIS A 176 0.29 -4.39 5.98
CA HIS A 176 0.14 -5.71 6.58
C HIS A 176 1.27 -6.64 6.14
N MET A 177 1.65 -6.59 4.86
CA MET A 177 2.79 -7.34 4.33
C MET A 177 4.08 -6.92 5.02
N CYS A 178 4.33 -5.62 5.16
CA CYS A 178 5.47 -5.09 5.90
C CYS A 178 5.49 -5.54 7.36
N ARG A 179 4.33 -5.59 8.02
CA ARG A 179 4.20 -6.02 9.44
C ARG A 179 4.58 -7.48 9.64
N HIS A 180 4.25 -8.36 8.71
CA HIS A 180 4.48 -9.80 8.83
C HIS A 180 5.73 -10.30 8.11
N THR A 181 6.51 -9.38 7.54
CA THR A 181 7.85 -9.65 7.00
C THR A 181 8.91 -8.90 7.82
N ALA A 182 9.23 -7.66 7.45
CA ALA A 182 10.30 -6.90 8.08
C ALA A 182 9.97 -6.40 9.49
N ASP A 183 8.69 -6.19 9.79
CA ASP A 183 8.21 -5.58 11.04
C ASP A 183 9.11 -4.42 11.47
N PHE A 184 9.14 -3.35 10.67
CA PHE A 184 10.12 -2.25 10.83
C PHE A 184 10.09 -1.60 12.21
N ARG A 185 8.95 -1.67 12.89
CA ARG A 185 8.77 -1.16 14.24
C ARG A 185 9.12 -2.19 15.30
N VAL A 186 9.31 -3.45 14.95
CA VAL A 186 9.59 -4.55 15.88
C VAL A 186 8.41 -4.74 16.84
N ASN A 187 7.19 -4.66 16.31
CA ASN A 187 5.95 -4.87 17.05
C ASN A 187 5.77 -6.32 17.52
N GLY A 188 6.34 -7.30 16.83
CA GLY A 188 6.33 -8.71 17.22
C GLY A 188 7.09 -9.00 18.52
N LEU A 189 7.93 -8.07 19.00
CA LEU A 189 8.59 -8.16 20.31
C LEU A 189 7.89 -7.32 21.40
N ARG A 190 6.76 -6.69 21.09
CA ARG A 190 5.99 -5.90 22.05
C ARG A 190 4.80 -6.70 22.54
N ASP A 191 4.39 -6.42 23.77
CA ASP A 191 3.08 -6.83 24.24
C ASP A 191 1.97 -6.34 23.29
N ARG A 192 0.87 -7.10 23.23
CA ARG A 192 -0.27 -6.80 22.35
C ARG A 192 -0.83 -5.39 22.55
N PHE A 193 -0.76 -4.80 23.74
CA PHE A 193 -1.26 -3.45 24.00
C PHE A 193 -0.21 -2.36 23.85
N ALA A 194 1.04 -2.75 23.61
CA ALA A 194 2.16 -1.85 23.41
C ALA A 194 2.58 -1.71 21.93
N GLN A 195 1.87 -2.34 20.99
CA GLN A 195 2.22 -2.21 19.57
C GLN A 195 1.91 -0.80 19.04
N HIS A 196 2.59 -0.43 17.96
CA HIS A 196 2.56 0.92 17.41
C HIS A 196 2.20 0.89 15.91
N SER A 197 1.14 1.59 15.54
CA SER A 197 0.62 1.64 14.16
C SER A 197 1.43 2.52 13.21
N GLY A 198 2.11 3.55 13.73
CA GLY A 198 2.81 4.51 12.87
C GLY A 198 3.97 3.92 12.05
N LYS A 199 4.04 4.38 10.80
CA LYS A 199 4.89 3.85 9.73
C LYS A 199 6.29 4.45 9.72
N VAL A 200 7.17 3.86 8.92
CA VAL A 200 8.50 4.42 8.59
C VAL A 200 8.62 4.57 7.09
N ALA A 201 9.61 5.32 6.59
CA ALA A 201 9.72 5.58 5.16
C ALA A 201 9.81 4.28 4.33
N LEU A 202 10.53 3.27 4.82
CA LEU A 202 10.59 1.95 4.17
C LEU A 202 9.23 1.24 4.11
N ASP A 203 8.40 1.40 5.14
CA ASP A 203 7.06 0.82 5.20
C ASP A 203 6.15 1.46 4.15
N GLU A 204 6.10 2.81 4.14
CA GLU A 204 5.38 3.61 3.14
C GLU A 204 5.82 3.31 1.71
N GLY A 205 7.12 3.31 1.45
CA GLY A 205 7.65 3.11 0.11
C GLY A 205 7.49 1.68 -0.40
N THR A 206 7.55 0.69 0.49
CA THR A 206 7.30 -0.71 0.14
C THR A 206 5.83 -0.91 -0.20
N ALA A 207 4.91 -0.35 0.59
CA ALA A 207 3.48 -0.37 0.30
C ALA A 207 3.15 0.32 -1.05
N ASP A 208 3.78 1.47 -1.33
CA ASP A 208 3.65 2.16 -2.63
C ASP A 208 4.16 1.31 -3.78
N PHE A 209 5.32 0.67 -3.64
CA PHE A 209 5.90 -0.16 -4.69
C PHE A 209 5.03 -1.39 -4.99
N LEU A 210 4.57 -2.11 -3.96
CA LEU A 210 3.67 -3.26 -4.15
C LEU A 210 2.34 -2.85 -4.80
N THR A 211 1.84 -1.66 -4.44
CA THR A 211 0.66 -1.07 -5.09
C THR A 211 0.93 -0.79 -6.57
N ALA A 212 2.07 -0.17 -6.90
CA ALA A 212 2.45 0.12 -8.27
C ALA A 212 2.61 -1.15 -9.12
N VAL A 213 3.13 -2.23 -8.54
CA VAL A 213 3.23 -3.53 -9.20
C VAL A 213 1.85 -4.12 -9.49
N LEU A 214 0.94 -4.12 -8.52
CA LEU A 214 -0.41 -4.68 -8.71
C LEU A 214 -1.29 -3.88 -9.67
N LEU A 215 -1.08 -2.57 -9.70
CA LEU A 215 -1.78 -1.65 -10.59
C LEU A 215 -1.06 -1.43 -11.92
N SER A 216 0.12 -2.05 -12.10
CA SER A 216 0.96 -1.91 -13.30
C SER A 216 1.19 -0.45 -13.71
N THR A 217 1.37 0.45 -12.74
CA THR A 217 1.56 1.89 -12.99
C THR A 217 2.42 2.54 -11.91
N PRO A 218 3.36 3.43 -12.27
CA PRO A 218 4.11 4.22 -11.31
C PRO A 218 3.29 5.37 -10.70
N ASP A 219 2.17 5.76 -11.31
CA ASP A 219 1.32 6.86 -10.85
C ASP A 219 0.10 6.33 -10.09
N ILE A 220 0.37 5.71 -8.93
CA ILE A 220 -0.63 4.96 -8.15
C ILE A 220 -1.84 5.79 -7.70
N TYR A 221 -1.70 7.11 -7.53
CA TYR A 221 -2.83 7.99 -7.19
C TYR A 221 -3.27 8.89 -8.36
N GLY A 222 -2.91 8.54 -9.60
CA GLY A 222 -3.14 9.37 -10.77
C GLY A 222 -4.59 9.80 -10.97
N TRP A 223 -5.54 8.96 -10.59
CA TRP A 223 -6.96 9.30 -10.59
C TRP A 223 -7.32 10.40 -9.58
N GLN A 224 -7.01 10.19 -8.30
CA GLN A 224 -7.44 11.09 -7.22
C GLN A 224 -6.60 12.35 -7.12
N ARG A 225 -5.32 12.24 -7.48
CA ARG A 225 -4.31 13.30 -7.39
C ARG A 225 -3.91 13.80 -8.78
N GLY A 226 -4.70 13.48 -9.80
CA GLY A 226 -4.55 13.88 -11.20
C GLY A 226 -4.30 15.37 -11.42
N HIS A 227 -4.96 16.19 -10.58
CA HIS A 227 -4.89 17.64 -10.58
C HIS A 227 -3.57 18.21 -10.03
N LEU A 228 -2.76 17.40 -9.35
CA LEU A 228 -1.44 17.82 -8.87
C LEU A 228 -0.40 17.63 -9.97
N ALA A 229 0.55 18.56 -10.05
CA ALA A 229 1.68 18.44 -10.96
C ALA A 229 2.45 17.12 -10.74
N PRO A 230 3.01 16.49 -11.78
CA PRO A 230 3.81 15.26 -11.63
C PRO A 230 4.97 15.39 -10.62
N SER A 231 5.52 16.59 -10.47
CA SER A 231 6.60 16.91 -9.54
C SER A 231 6.12 17.23 -8.11
N ASP A 232 4.81 17.20 -7.82
CA ASP A 232 4.30 17.41 -6.46
C ASP A 232 4.54 16.14 -5.62
N PRO A 233 5.21 16.24 -4.44
CA PRO A 233 5.45 15.07 -3.58
C PRO A 233 4.15 14.38 -3.12
N ARG A 234 3.03 15.10 -3.05
CA ARG A 234 1.72 14.52 -2.71
C ARG A 234 1.21 13.61 -3.82
N ARG A 235 1.66 13.74 -5.08
CA ARG A 235 1.27 12.84 -6.17
C ARG A 235 1.72 11.40 -5.90
N ARG A 236 2.84 11.20 -5.19
CA ARG A 236 3.48 9.89 -4.93
C ARG A 236 3.69 9.07 -6.21
N ARG A 237 4.16 9.73 -7.27
CA ARG A 237 4.48 9.11 -8.55
C ARG A 237 5.90 8.53 -8.52
N LEU A 238 6.05 7.23 -8.84
CA LEU A 238 7.28 6.47 -8.61
C LEU A 238 8.34 6.68 -9.71
N ASP A 239 7.93 6.90 -10.95
CA ASP A 239 8.81 7.23 -12.09
C ASP A 239 9.32 8.69 -12.06
N ALA A 240 8.97 9.48 -11.03
CA ALA A 240 9.52 10.82 -10.80
C ALA A 240 11.00 10.81 -10.34
N ARG A 241 11.63 9.63 -10.27
CA ARG A 241 13.05 9.40 -9.97
C ARG A 241 13.58 10.18 -8.75
N ARG A 242 12.81 10.17 -7.65
CA ARG A 242 13.20 10.86 -6.42
C ARG A 242 14.47 10.25 -5.83
N THR A 243 15.41 11.09 -5.42
CA THR A 243 16.72 10.67 -4.89
C THR A 243 16.88 11.04 -3.40
N MET A 244 17.93 10.51 -2.77
CA MET A 244 18.29 10.82 -1.40
C MET A 244 18.56 12.31 -1.14
N ALA A 245 18.86 13.12 -2.15
CA ALA A 245 18.97 14.57 -1.99
C ALA A 245 17.67 15.22 -1.47
N ALA A 246 16.51 14.64 -1.82
CA ALA A 246 15.19 15.08 -1.42
C ALA A 246 14.76 14.57 -0.03
N LEU A 247 15.59 13.77 0.65
CA LEU A 247 15.27 13.22 1.96
C LEU A 247 15.03 14.34 2.99
N ARG A 248 13.84 14.32 3.59
CA ARG A 248 13.39 15.28 4.59
C ARG A 248 13.72 14.80 6.01
N PRO A 249 14.14 15.70 6.93
CA PRO A 249 14.23 15.37 8.35
C PRO A 249 12.85 15.01 8.93
N ARG A 250 12.83 14.46 10.15
CA ARG A 250 11.59 14.00 10.80
C ARG A 250 10.58 15.13 10.96
N GLY A 251 9.32 14.85 10.64
CA GLY A 251 8.17 15.76 10.79
C GLY A 251 6.89 15.18 10.18
N CYS A 252 5.76 15.86 10.36
CA CYS A 252 4.49 15.46 9.74
C CYS A 252 4.65 15.40 8.20
N GLY A 253 4.18 14.33 7.57
CA GLY A 253 4.29 14.12 6.11
C GLY A 253 5.69 13.68 5.60
N SER A 254 6.74 13.75 6.42
CA SER A 254 8.10 13.32 6.02
C SER A 254 8.19 11.83 5.68
N THR A 255 7.37 10.99 6.32
CA THR A 255 7.44 9.53 6.15
C THR A 255 6.94 9.11 4.77
N HIS A 256 5.80 9.64 4.31
CA HIS A 256 5.29 9.41 2.95
C HIS A 256 6.25 9.92 1.88
N ALA A 257 6.71 11.17 2.01
CA ALA A 257 7.62 11.78 1.03
C ALA A 257 8.97 11.04 0.95
N ASN A 258 9.54 10.63 2.09
CA ASN A 258 10.75 9.83 2.12
C ASN A 258 10.51 8.41 1.60
N GLY A 259 9.31 7.83 1.84
CA GLY A 259 8.93 6.55 1.28
C GLY A 259 8.87 6.56 -0.25
N THR A 260 8.44 7.66 -0.86
CA THR A 260 8.49 7.81 -2.33
C THR A 260 9.92 7.71 -2.88
N ILE A 261 10.96 8.13 -2.15
CA ILE A 261 12.36 7.95 -2.59
C ILE A 261 12.67 6.45 -2.73
N TRP A 262 12.31 5.65 -1.72
CA TRP A 262 12.50 4.20 -1.73
C TRP A 262 11.67 3.53 -2.83
N ALA A 263 10.38 3.88 -2.94
CA ALA A 263 9.48 3.34 -3.95
C ALA A 263 9.95 3.67 -5.38
N SER A 264 10.40 4.90 -5.62
CA SER A 264 10.97 5.32 -6.90
C SER A 264 12.21 4.49 -7.27
N ALA A 265 13.10 4.23 -6.31
CA ALA A 265 14.30 3.45 -6.57
C ALA A 265 13.97 1.98 -6.89
N LEU A 266 13.00 1.39 -6.19
CA LEU A 266 12.49 0.05 -6.51
C LEU A 266 11.82 -0.01 -7.89
N TRP A 267 11.06 1.03 -8.26
CA TRP A 267 10.44 1.10 -9.59
C TRP A 267 11.48 1.20 -10.71
N SER A 268 12.48 2.09 -10.59
CA SER A 268 13.60 2.15 -11.55
C SER A 268 14.36 0.82 -11.64
N SER A 269 14.54 0.14 -10.50
CA SER A 269 15.14 -1.20 -10.48
C SER A 269 14.28 -2.19 -11.27
N ARG A 270 12.96 -2.20 -11.05
CA ARG A 270 12.00 -3.02 -11.83
C ARG A 270 12.11 -2.78 -13.33
N GLU A 271 12.05 -1.52 -13.77
CA GLU A 271 12.15 -1.16 -15.18
C GLU A 271 13.47 -1.65 -15.80
N ARG A 272 14.58 -1.44 -15.10
CA ARG A 272 15.91 -1.85 -15.57
C ARG A 272 16.07 -3.37 -15.67
N LEU A 273 15.59 -4.11 -14.66
CA LEU A 273 15.67 -5.56 -14.68
C LEU A 273 14.78 -6.18 -15.77
N LEU A 274 13.56 -5.65 -15.94
CA LEU A 274 12.67 -6.05 -17.04
C LEU A 274 13.31 -5.78 -18.41
N ALA A 275 13.92 -4.62 -18.60
CA ALA A 275 14.62 -4.27 -19.84
C ALA A 275 15.80 -5.22 -20.15
N ASN A 276 16.37 -5.85 -19.12
CA ASN A 276 17.45 -6.83 -19.24
C ASN A 276 16.94 -8.29 -19.28
N GLY A 277 15.63 -8.51 -19.45
CA GLY A 277 15.04 -9.85 -19.62
C GLY A 277 14.76 -10.60 -18.31
N ALA A 278 14.84 -9.95 -17.15
CA ALA A 278 14.45 -10.59 -15.90
C ALA A 278 12.94 -10.85 -15.85
N ASP A 279 12.54 -11.90 -15.13
CA ASP A 279 11.12 -12.19 -14.90
C ASP A 279 10.46 -11.04 -14.12
N SER A 280 9.18 -10.79 -14.43
CA SER A 280 8.41 -9.67 -13.88
C SER A 280 8.21 -9.73 -12.38
N ASP A 281 8.35 -10.90 -11.74
CA ASP A 281 8.29 -11.04 -10.30
C ASP A 281 9.65 -10.93 -9.62
N SER A 282 10.77 -10.97 -10.35
CA SER A 282 12.12 -11.05 -9.79
C SER A 282 12.40 -9.94 -8.77
N VAL A 283 12.08 -8.69 -9.12
CA VAL A 283 12.29 -7.53 -8.23
C VAL A 283 11.40 -7.59 -7.00
N THR A 284 10.14 -8.00 -7.17
CA THR A 284 9.20 -8.16 -6.05
C THR A 284 9.65 -9.28 -5.12
N ARG A 285 10.10 -10.41 -5.67
CA ARG A 285 10.64 -11.54 -4.90
C ARG A 285 11.87 -11.13 -4.11
N ALA A 286 12.85 -10.49 -4.75
CA ALA A 286 14.07 -10.03 -4.09
C ALA A 286 13.77 -9.06 -2.93
N LEU A 287 12.83 -8.12 -3.14
CA LEU A 287 12.34 -7.23 -2.09
C LEU A 287 11.73 -8.01 -0.93
N LEU A 288 10.81 -8.94 -1.19
CA LEU A 288 10.12 -9.72 -0.16
C LEU A 288 11.10 -10.58 0.65
N LEU A 289 12.05 -11.25 -0.01
CA LEU A 289 13.10 -12.02 0.66
C LEU A 289 14.01 -11.12 1.51
N GLY A 290 14.37 -9.94 0.99
CA GLY A 290 15.12 -8.93 1.74
C GLY A 290 14.37 -8.42 2.98
N LEU A 291 13.04 -8.23 2.89
CA LEU A 291 12.20 -7.85 4.03
C LEU A 291 12.20 -8.94 5.11
N VAL A 292 12.01 -10.21 4.73
CA VAL A 292 12.05 -11.36 5.65
C VAL A 292 13.43 -11.47 6.31
N ARG A 293 14.50 -11.36 5.53
CA ARG A 293 15.88 -11.39 6.04
C ARG A 293 16.14 -10.26 7.04
N LEU A 294 15.72 -9.04 6.73
CA LEU A 294 15.81 -7.89 7.64
C LEU A 294 14.95 -8.07 8.92
N GLY A 295 13.79 -8.72 8.77
CA GLY A 295 12.81 -9.01 9.81
C GLY A 295 13.20 -10.14 10.79
N SER A 296 14.10 -11.04 10.38
CA SER A 296 14.52 -12.21 11.17
C SER A 296 15.22 -11.88 12.50
N GLY A 297 15.85 -10.71 12.61
CA GLY A 297 16.52 -10.27 13.84
C GLY A 297 15.55 -10.11 15.03
N ARG A 298 15.96 -10.53 16.23
CA ARG A 298 15.09 -10.48 17.43
C ARG A 298 15.56 -9.49 18.50
N ALA A 299 16.54 -8.64 18.20
CA ALA A 299 17.09 -7.70 19.18
C ALA A 299 16.43 -6.31 19.07
N PRO A 300 16.12 -5.62 20.19
CA PRO A 300 15.55 -4.26 20.16
C PRO A 300 16.39 -3.22 19.41
N LYS A 301 17.72 -3.39 19.42
CA LYS A 301 18.68 -2.55 18.66
C LYS A 301 18.43 -2.59 17.14
N GLU A 302 17.78 -3.64 16.63
CA GLU A 302 17.41 -3.77 15.22
C GLU A 302 16.45 -2.67 14.75
N ARG A 303 15.65 -2.07 15.65
CA ARG A 303 14.68 -1.03 15.27
C ARG A 303 15.33 0.16 14.55
N ARG A 304 16.55 0.55 14.91
CA ARG A 304 17.26 1.67 14.25
C ARG A 304 17.77 1.25 12.88
N ARG A 305 18.33 0.04 12.80
CA ARG A 305 18.85 -0.57 11.57
C ARG A 305 17.75 -0.77 10.53
N ARG A 306 16.60 -1.33 10.93
CA ARG A 306 15.43 -1.56 10.06
C ARG A 306 14.82 -0.31 9.43
N LYS A 307 15.22 0.88 9.88
CA LYS A 307 14.76 2.16 9.30
C LYS A 307 15.72 2.72 8.25
N GLN A 308 16.90 2.11 8.08
CA GLN A 308 17.89 2.57 7.11
C GLN A 308 17.65 1.91 5.76
N PHE A 309 17.64 2.70 4.68
CA PHE A 309 17.50 2.20 3.32
C PHE A 309 18.64 1.25 2.95
N SER A 310 19.86 1.58 3.40
CA SER A 310 21.06 0.74 3.24
C SER A 310 20.90 -0.65 3.83
N ALA A 311 20.26 -0.77 4.99
CA ALA A 311 20.07 -2.06 5.66
C ALA A 311 19.13 -2.99 4.88
N LEU A 312 18.04 -2.44 4.31
CA LEU A 312 17.14 -3.23 3.47
C LEU A 312 17.79 -3.54 2.11
N LEU A 313 18.48 -2.58 1.49
CA LEU A 313 19.20 -2.81 0.23
C LEU A 313 20.23 -3.95 0.38
N ARG A 314 21.01 -3.94 1.47
CA ARG A 314 21.96 -5.02 1.78
C ARG A 314 21.24 -6.37 1.94
N ALA A 315 20.12 -6.38 2.66
CA ALA A 315 19.33 -7.60 2.84
C ALA A 315 18.78 -8.14 1.50
N ILE A 316 18.36 -7.26 0.58
CA ILE A 316 17.91 -7.63 -0.77
C ILE A 316 19.06 -8.21 -1.58
N SER A 317 20.21 -7.53 -1.65
CA SER A 317 21.36 -8.00 -2.43
C SER A 317 21.94 -9.32 -1.93
N GLU A 318 21.85 -9.58 -0.62
CA GLU A 318 22.26 -10.85 -0.02
C GLU A 318 21.22 -11.97 -0.22
N ALA A 319 19.94 -11.63 -0.39
CA ALA A 319 18.87 -12.59 -0.58
C ALA A 319 18.70 -13.02 -2.04
N ASP A 320 19.11 -12.17 -2.99
CA ASP A 320 19.09 -12.45 -4.42
C ASP A 320 20.46 -12.11 -5.04
N ALA A 321 21.38 -13.07 -5.00
CA ALA A 321 22.72 -12.89 -5.54
C ALA A 321 22.75 -12.73 -7.07
N VAL A 322 21.73 -13.23 -7.77
CA VAL A 322 21.64 -13.19 -9.24
C VAL A 322 21.34 -11.76 -9.70
N ASN A 323 20.35 -11.12 -9.07
CA ASN A 323 19.92 -9.77 -9.43
C ASN A 323 20.54 -8.68 -8.55
N GLY A 324 21.25 -9.05 -7.49
CA GLY A 324 21.86 -8.16 -6.51
C GLY A 324 22.69 -7.03 -7.12
N PRO A 325 23.63 -7.30 -8.06
CA PRO A 325 24.43 -6.26 -8.71
C PRO A 325 23.59 -5.21 -9.46
N GLN A 326 22.57 -5.65 -10.20
CA GLN A 326 21.67 -4.78 -10.97
C GLN A 326 20.81 -3.93 -10.03
N PHE A 327 20.33 -4.52 -8.93
CA PHE A 327 19.65 -3.79 -7.86
C PHE A 327 20.55 -2.71 -7.26
N LEU A 328 21.79 -3.05 -6.89
CA LEU A 328 22.73 -2.09 -6.32
C LEU A 328 23.00 -0.93 -7.29
N ALA A 329 23.18 -1.23 -8.59
CA ALA A 329 23.39 -0.20 -9.61
C ALA A 329 22.17 0.73 -9.76
N ALA A 330 20.96 0.19 -9.87
CA ALA A 330 19.74 0.99 -10.00
C ALA A 330 19.46 1.83 -8.74
N MET A 331 19.68 1.27 -7.55
CA MET A 331 19.48 1.96 -6.28
C MET A 331 20.51 3.09 -6.07
N ALA A 332 21.73 2.92 -6.58
CA ALA A 332 22.77 3.93 -6.52
C ALA A 332 22.42 5.21 -7.31
N GLU A 333 21.68 5.10 -8.42
CA GLU A 333 21.17 6.26 -9.18
C GLU A 333 20.26 7.16 -8.33
N HIS A 334 19.59 6.58 -7.32
CA HIS A 334 18.77 7.30 -6.36
C HIS A 334 19.56 7.75 -5.12
N GLY A 335 20.87 7.53 -5.09
CA GLY A 335 21.74 7.82 -3.94
C GLY A 335 21.59 6.84 -2.79
N ILE A 336 21.01 5.65 -3.01
CA ILE A 336 20.85 4.61 -2.00
C ILE A 336 21.96 3.58 -2.19
N LEU A 337 22.77 3.39 -1.15
CA LEU A 337 23.92 2.47 -1.15
C LEU A 337 23.77 1.45 -0.01
N PRO A 338 24.42 0.28 -0.08
CA PRO A 338 24.26 -0.78 0.94
C PRO A 338 24.91 -0.45 2.29
N GLU A 339 25.53 0.73 2.41
CA GLU A 339 26.26 1.21 3.58
C GLU A 339 25.87 2.65 3.92
N GLY A 340 26.09 3.03 5.19
CA GLY A 340 25.77 4.36 5.70
C GLY A 340 24.33 4.52 6.19
N THR A 341 24.10 5.57 6.96
CA THR A 341 22.79 5.98 7.45
C THR A 341 22.05 6.80 6.39
N ASN A 342 20.72 6.92 6.52
CA ASN A 342 19.93 7.76 5.62
C ASN A 342 20.43 9.22 5.59
N ALA A 343 20.95 9.73 6.71
CA ALA A 343 21.50 11.09 6.79
C ALA A 343 22.80 11.22 5.98
N GLU A 344 23.73 10.29 6.16
CA GLU A 344 25.01 10.26 5.41
C GLU A 344 24.78 10.12 3.91
N LEU A 345 23.84 9.25 3.51
CA LEU A 345 23.46 9.05 2.11
C LEU A 345 22.86 10.32 1.49
N ARG A 346 21.98 11.02 2.22
CA ARG A 346 21.44 12.32 1.79
C ARG A 346 22.56 13.35 1.60
N ASP A 347 23.43 13.48 2.58
CA ASP A 347 24.48 14.50 2.58
C ASP A 347 25.49 14.23 1.45
N ARG A 348 25.84 12.95 1.21
CA ARG A 348 26.62 12.53 0.04
C ARG A 348 25.94 12.91 -1.27
N CYS A 349 24.66 12.58 -1.43
CA CYS A 349 23.90 12.86 -2.64
C CYS A 349 23.83 14.37 -2.94
N ARG A 350 23.60 15.20 -1.91
CA ARG A 350 23.61 16.67 -2.04
C ARG A 350 24.97 17.23 -2.46
N ARG A 351 26.07 16.72 -1.90
CA ARG A 351 27.42 17.14 -2.31
C ARG A 351 27.70 16.82 -3.78
N LEU A 352 27.34 15.61 -4.23
CA LEU A 352 27.51 15.21 -5.63
C LEU A 352 26.67 16.06 -6.58
N SER A 353 25.42 16.37 -6.21
CA SER A 353 24.58 17.27 -7.01
C SER A 353 25.12 18.70 -7.08
N ALA A 354 25.73 19.21 -6.00
CA ALA A 354 26.34 20.54 -6.01
C ALA A 354 27.58 20.60 -6.93
N LEU A 355 28.41 19.55 -6.92
CA LEU A 355 29.58 19.45 -7.80
C LEU A 355 29.21 19.31 -9.29
N ALA A 356 28.06 18.70 -9.61
CA ALA A 356 27.58 18.58 -10.99
C ALA A 356 27.01 19.89 -11.57
N VAL A 357 26.80 20.91 -10.74
CA VAL A 357 26.23 22.22 -11.13
C VAL A 357 27.30 23.32 -11.16
N SER A 358 28.50 23.04 -10.65
CA SER A 358 29.66 23.94 -10.78
C SER A 358 30.46 23.59 -12.05
N PRO A 359 30.49 24.48 -13.06
CA PRO A 359 31.24 24.27 -14.30
C PRO A 359 32.76 24.24 -14.08
#